data_AF-A0A3A4Q3V8-F1
#
_entry.id   AF-A0A3A4Q3V8-F1
#
_cell.length_a   1.000
_cell.length_b   1.000
_cell.length_c   1.000
_cell.angle_alpha   90.00
_cell.angle_beta   90.00
_cell.angle_gamma   90.00
#
_symmetry.space_group_name_H-M   'P 1'
#
loop_
_entity.id
_entity.type
_entity.pdbx_description
1 polymer ?
#
loop_
_entity_poly.entity_id
_entity_poly.type
_entity_poly.pdbx_seq_one_letter_code
_entity_poly.pdbx_strand_id
1 'polypeptide(L)'
;MNNTYMIKELVIDTGKAAHEVSFKGLDLLHDNIEKATGEALARLPWLTDDHRNTVRDWFKNARKGRNTLKSTIDENFKTVEGWFSAS
;
A
#
# COMPACT_ATOMS: atom_id res chain seq x y z
N MET A 1 28.66 -16.62 12.88
CA MET A 1 27.24 -16.58 12.49
C MET A 1 27.15 -16.86 11.00
N ASN A 2 26.20 -17.67 10.55
CA ASN A 2 26.01 -17.96 9.12
C ASN A 2 25.42 -16.73 8.42
N ASN A 3 26.08 -16.20 7.39
CA ASN A 3 25.63 -15.02 6.64
C ASN A 3 24.21 -15.18 6.07
N THR A 4 23.82 -16.40 5.71
CA THR A 4 22.48 -16.72 5.21
C THR A 4 21.39 -16.48 6.26
N TYR A 5 21.68 -16.81 7.53
CA TYR A 5 20.75 -16.58 8.64
C TYR A 5 20.54 -15.08 8.89
N MET A 6 21.61 -14.28 8.85
CA MET A 6 21.50 -12.82 9.02
C MET A 6 20.71 -12.16 7.90
N ILE A 7 20.88 -12.58 6.64
CA ILE A 7 20.13 -11.99 5.52
C ILE A 7 18.63 -12.32 5.64
N LYS A 8 18.29 -13.56 6.00
CA LYS A 8 16.90 -13.96 6.20
C LYS A 8 16.22 -13.14 7.30
N GLU A 9 16.79 -13.13 8.51
CA GLU A 9 16.15 -12.50 9.67
C GLU A 9 16.19 -10.96 9.60
N LEU A 10 17.34 -10.38 9.26
CA LEU A 10 17.53 -8.93 9.32
C LEU A 10 16.98 -8.21 8.08
N VAL A 11 17.06 -8.82 6.89
CA VAL A 11 16.69 -8.15 5.64
C VAL A 11 15.31 -8.56 5.18
N ILE A 12 15.02 -9.85 5.11
CA ILE A 12 13.75 -10.35 4.57
C ILE A 12 12.63 -10.19 5.61
N ASP A 13 12.78 -10.77 6.80
CA ASP A 13 11.71 -10.81 7.79
C ASP A 13 11.41 -9.41 8.36
N THR A 14 12.45 -8.66 8.73
CA THR A 14 12.31 -7.27 9.19
C THR A 14 11.75 -6.37 8.08
N GLY A 15 12.23 -6.54 6.83
CA GLY A 15 11.77 -5.77 5.68
C GLY A 15 10.28 -6.02 5.38
N LYS A 16 9.85 -7.27 5.41
CA LYS A 16 8.43 -7.65 5.26
C LYS A 16 7.56 -7.04 6.35
N ALA A 17 7.98 -7.15 7.61
CA ALA A 17 7.23 -6.60 8.73
C ALA A 17 7.09 -5.07 8.62
N ALA A 18 8.18 -4.37 8.30
CA ALA A 18 8.17 -2.92 8.09
C ALA A 18 7.30 -2.52 6.90
N HIS A 19 7.36 -3.26 5.79
CA HIS A 19 6.50 -3.03 4.63
C HIS A 19 5.02 -3.20 4.96
N GLU A 20 4.66 -4.28 5.66
CA GLU A 20 3.28 -4.58 6.04
C GLU A 20 2.68 -3.52 6.98
N VAL A 21 3.44 -3.10 8.00
CA VAL A 21 3.01 -2.03 8.92
C VAL A 21 2.86 -0.71 8.17
N SER A 22 3.83 -0.38 7.32
CA SER A 22 3.80 0.86 6.52
C SER A 22 2.60 0.87 5.57
N PHE A 23 2.30 -0.26 4.92
CA PHE A 23 1.17 -0.37 4.02
C PHE A 23 -0.16 -0.25 4.74
N LYS A 24 -0.33 -0.91 5.89
CA LYS A 24 -1.54 -0.75 6.74
C LYS A 24 -1.73 0.70 7.19
N GLY A 25 -0.66 1.37 7.59
CA GLY A 25 -0.71 2.78 7.97
C GLY A 25 -1.14 3.69 6.81
N LEU A 26 -0.56 3.46 5.62
CA LEU A 26 -0.92 4.19 4.41
C LEU A 26 -2.38 3.96 3.99
N ASP A 27 -2.84 2.71 4.07
CA ASP A 27 -4.20 2.32 3.70
C ASP A 27 -5.24 3.00 4.60
N LEU A 28 -5.02 2.95 5.92
CA LEU A 28 -5.85 3.64 6.91
C LEU A 28 -5.87 5.15 6.69
N LEU A 29 -4.70 5.76 6.43
CA LEU A 29 -4.58 7.19 6.19
C LEU A 29 -5.37 7.60 4.94
N HIS A 30 -5.24 6.85 3.84
CA HIS A 30 -5.95 7.11 2.61
C HIS A 30 -7.47 6.97 2.77
N ASP A 31 -7.94 5.95 3.50
CA ASP A 31 -9.37 5.77 3.76
C ASP A 31 -9.94 6.94 4.58
N ASN A 32 -9.19 7.42 5.58
CA ASN A 32 -9.59 8.60 6.35
C ASN A 32 -9.64 9.88 5.50
N ILE A 33 -8.65 10.09 4.61
CA ILE A 33 -8.62 11.23 3.69
C ILE A 33 -9.76 11.15 2.68
N GLU A 34 -10.02 9.97 2.12
CA GLU A 34 -11.12 9.73 1.17
C GLU A 34 -12.47 10.09 1.81
N LYS A 35 -12.71 9.62 3.04
CA LYS A 35 -13.90 9.95 3.81
C LYS A 35 -14.03 11.45 4.08
N ALA A 36 -12.98 12.07 4.62
CA ALA A 36 -12.98 13.50 4.93
C ALA A 36 -13.21 14.36 3.67
N THR A 37 -12.62 13.95 2.54
CA THR A 37 -12.82 14.60 1.24
C THR A 37 -14.27 14.44 0.79
N GLY A 38 -14.85 13.24 0.88
CA GLY A 38 -16.26 13.00 0.55
C GLY A 38 -17.22 13.88 1.36
N GLU A 39 -16.99 13.98 2.68
CA GLU A 39 -17.76 14.85 3.57
C GLU A 39 -17.61 16.34 3.21
N ALA A 40 -16.40 16.78 2.86
CA ALA A 40 -16.15 18.16 2.45
C ALA A 40 -16.85 18.50 1.13
N LEU A 41 -16.75 17.62 0.12
CA LEU A 41 -17.41 17.83 -1.18
C LEU A 41 -18.93 17.83 -1.04
N ALA A 42 -19.51 17.02 -0.16
CA ALA A 42 -20.96 16.99 0.08
C ALA A 42 -21.53 18.34 0.52
N ARG A 43 -20.71 19.20 1.16
CA ARG A 43 -21.11 20.53 1.62
C ARG A 43 -21.04 21.62 0.55
N LEU A 44 -20.49 21.31 -0.63
CA LEU A 44 -20.33 22.28 -1.72
C LEU A 44 -21.49 22.16 -2.72
N PRO A 45 -22.43 23.12 -2.73
CA PRO A 45 -23.65 23.03 -3.56
C PRO A 45 -23.38 23.25 -5.06
N TRP A 46 -22.23 23.82 -5.42
CA TRP A 46 -21.85 24.10 -6.81
C TRP A 46 -21.18 22.92 -7.52
N LEU A 47 -20.87 21.84 -6.80
CA LEU A 47 -20.27 20.64 -7.41
C LEU A 47 -21.33 19.77 -8.08
N THR A 48 -21.18 19.59 -9.39
CA THR A 48 -21.92 18.63 -10.20
C THR A 48 -21.53 17.18 -9.87
N ASP A 49 -22.32 16.23 -10.34
CA ASP A 49 -22.02 14.80 -10.18
C ASP A 49 -20.72 14.40 -10.88
N ASP A 50 -20.41 14.98 -12.04
CA ASP A 50 -19.15 14.73 -12.76
C ASP A 50 -17.91 15.12 -11.94
N HIS A 51 -17.96 16.25 -11.23
CA HIS A 51 -16.86 16.64 -10.35
C HIS A 51 -16.69 15.64 -9.20
N ARG A 52 -17.79 15.19 -8.59
CA ARG A 52 -17.76 14.19 -7.50
C ARG A 52 -17.23 12.84 -7.99
N ASN A 53 -17.66 12.42 -9.17
CA ASN A 53 -17.21 11.18 -9.81
C ASN A 53 -15.72 11.25 -10.13
N THR A 54 -15.22 12.39 -10.62
CA THR A 54 -13.78 12.58 -10.90
C THR A 54 -12.92 12.38 -9.65
N VAL A 55 -13.34 12.94 -8.51
CA VAL A 55 -12.61 12.76 -7.24
C VAL A 55 -12.68 11.31 -6.76
N ARG A 56 -13.84 10.66 -6.86
CA ARG A 56 -13.99 9.24 -6.51
C ARG A 56 -13.09 8.35 -7.36
N ASP A 57 -13.04 8.60 -8.67
CA ASP A 57 -12.20 7.84 -9.59
C ASP A 57 -10.71 8.07 -9.31
N TRP A 58 -10.33 9.27 -8.90
CA TRP A 58 -8.97 9.55 -8.43
C TRP A 58 -8.60 8.70 -7.19
N PHE A 59 -9.45 8.65 -6.17
CA PHE A 59 -9.21 7.78 -4.99
C PHE A 59 -9.15 6.29 -5.36
N LYS A 60 -10.04 5.83 -6.26
CA LYS A 60 -10.02 4.45 -6.78
C LYS A 60 -8.72 4.13 -7.50
N ASN A 61 -8.22 5.05 -8.33
CA ASN A 61 -6.95 4.88 -9.04
C ASN A 61 -5.75 4.89 -8.08
N ALA A 62 -5.76 5.77 -7.08
CA ALA A 62 -4.74 5.79 -6.02
C ALA A 62 -4.73 4.47 -5.22
N ARG A 63 -5.91 3.91 -4.91
CA ARG A 63 -6.08 2.60 -4.28
C ARG A 63 -5.53 1.47 -5.15
N LYS A 64 -5.81 1.49 -6.44
CA LYS A 64 -5.23 0.53 -7.39
C LYS A 64 -3.71 0.60 -7.39
N GLY A 65 -3.14 1.80 -7.51
CA GLY A 65 -1.69 2.02 -7.55
C GLY A 65 -0.98 1.51 -6.29
N ARG A 66 -1.49 1.85 -5.09
CA ARG A 66 -0.90 1.35 -3.83
C ARG A 66 -0.99 -0.18 -3.72
N ASN A 67 -2.11 -0.78 -4.09
CA ASN A 67 -2.29 -2.24 -4.03
C ASN A 67 -1.35 -2.96 -5.01
N THR A 68 -1.16 -2.42 -6.21
CA THR A 68 -0.18 -2.94 -7.17
C THR A 68 1.23 -2.85 -6.59
N LEU A 69 1.63 -1.70 -6.02
CA LEU A 69 2.93 -1.55 -5.39
C LEU A 69 3.16 -2.56 -4.26
N LYS A 70 2.15 -2.78 -3.41
CA LYS A 70 2.20 -3.80 -2.35
C LYS A 70 2.43 -5.19 -2.91
N SER A 71 1.62 -5.61 -3.90
CA SER A 71 1.74 -6.93 -4.52
C SER A 71 3.13 -7.13 -5.12
N THR A 72 3.66 -6.13 -5.83
CA THR A 72 5.00 -6.18 -6.42
C THR A 72 6.08 -6.36 -5.35
N ILE A 73 6.00 -5.64 -4.24
CA ILE A 73 6.97 -5.77 -3.15
C ILE A 73 6.83 -7.15 -2.46
N ASP A 74 5.60 -7.59 -2.18
CA ASP A 74 5.33 -8.91 -1.60
C ASP A 74 5.86 -10.06 -2.47
N GLU A 75 5.71 -9.96 -3.80
CA GLU A 75 6.25 -10.90 -4.78
C GLU A 75 7.78 -10.89 -4.83
N ASN A 76 8.40 -9.71 -4.75
CA ASN A 76 9.85 -9.58 -4.70
C ASN A 76 10.43 -10.23 -3.44
N PHE A 77 9.79 -10.04 -2.28
CA PHE A 77 10.20 -10.71 -1.06
C PHE A 77 10.12 -12.24 -1.19
N LYS A 78 9.04 -12.79 -1.76
CA LYS A 78 8.91 -14.24 -2.02
C LYS A 78 10.00 -14.76 -2.97
N THR A 79 10.34 -13.98 -3.99
CA THR A 79 11.39 -14.33 -4.95
C THR A 79 12.75 -14.46 -4.26
N VAL A 80 13.11 -13.49 -3.43
CA VAL A 80 14.36 -13.49 -2.67
C VAL A 80 14.40 -14.64 -1.66
N GLU A 81 13.29 -14.93 -0.97
CA GLU A 81 13.19 -16.10 -0.10
C GLU A 81 13.42 -17.42 -0.83
N GLY A 82 12.92 -17.53 -2.06
CA GLY A 82 13.13 -18.70 -2.91
C GLY A 82 14.60 -18.97 -3.17
N TRP A 83 15.41 -17.94 -3.43
CA TRP A 83 16.85 -18.08 -3.63
C TRP A 83 17.56 -18.65 -2.40
N PHE A 84 17.21 -18.16 -1.21
CA PHE A 84 17.82 -18.62 0.04
C PHE A 84 17.30 -19.98 0.52
N SER A 85 16.10 -20.39 0.10
CA SER A 85 15.54 -21.71 0.44
C SER A 85 16.03 -22.83 -0.50
N ALA A 86 16.55 -22.46 -1.68
CA ALA A 86 17.16 -23.38 -2.64
C ALA A 86 18.68 -23.58 -2.41
N SER A 87 19.26 -22.90 -1.42
CA SER A 87 20.67 -22.96 -1.02
C SER A 87 20.85 -23.85 0.21
#